data_AF-A0A5A9YS22-F1
#
_entry.id   AF-A0A5A9YS22-F1
#
_cell.length_a   1.000
_cell.length_b   1.000
_cell.length_c   1.000
_cell.angle_alpha   90.00
_cell.angle_beta   90.00
_cell.angle_gamma   90.00
#
_symmetry.space_group_name_H-M   'P 1'
#
loop_
_entity.id
_entity.type
_entity.pdbx_description
1 polymer ?
#
loop_
_entity_poly.entity_id
_entity_poly.type
_entity_poly.pdbx_seq_one_letter_code
_entity_poly.pdbx_strand_id
1 'polypeptide(L)' 'MSKPDPAVVEESAPRGKGRKNNPEKTRQDILRAAIDEFVAQGLSGARVDAIAER' A
#
# COMPACT_ATOMS: atom_id res chain seq x y z
N MET A 1 -24.11 -8.59 24.40
CA MET A 1 -22.98 -9.27 23.74
C MET A 1 -22.67 -8.54 22.45
N SER A 2 -21.61 -7.72 22.44
CA SER A 2 -21.17 -6.94 21.29
C SER A 2 -20.70 -7.87 20.18
N LYS A 3 -21.31 -7.73 18.99
CA LYS A 3 -20.71 -8.23 17.75
C LYS A 3 -19.58 -7.25 17.40
N PRO A 4 -18.37 -7.72 17.08
CA PRO A 4 -17.31 -6.83 16.66
C PRO A 4 -17.69 -6.23 15.30
N ASP A 5 -17.62 -4.91 15.21
CA ASP A 5 -17.66 -4.18 13.95
C ASP A 5 -16.52 -4.66 13.04
N PRO A 6 -16.79 -5.04 11.77
CA PRO A 6 -15.73 -5.25 10.79
C PRO A 6 -15.15 -3.89 10.43
N ALA A 7 -14.18 -3.46 11.24
CA ALA A 7 -13.41 -2.26 10.99
C ALA A 7 -12.76 -2.37 9.60
N VAL A 8 -13.21 -1.48 8.72
CA VAL A 8 -12.49 -0.87 7.60
C VAL A 8 -11.91 -1.81 6.54
N VAL A 9 -12.73 -2.00 5.51
CA VAL A 9 -12.28 -1.94 4.12
C VAL A 9 -11.39 -0.71 3.89
N GLU A 10 -10.09 -0.92 3.67
CA GLU A 10 -9.20 0.05 3.02
C GLU A 10 -8.63 -0.63 1.76
N GLU A 11 -9.49 -0.63 0.74
CA GLU A 11 -9.13 -0.86 -0.65
C GLU A 11 -8.33 0.35 -1.15
N SER A 12 -7.07 0.14 -1.52
CA SER A 12 -6.30 1.07 -2.36
C SER A 12 -5.28 0.33 -3.21
N ALA A 13 -5.71 -0.71 -3.93
CA ALA A 13 -5.01 -1.16 -5.13
C ALA A 13 -5.51 -0.31 -6.32
N PRO A 14 -4.62 0.20 -7.19
CA PRO A 14 -4.97 1.28 -8.10
C PRO A 14 -6.05 0.86 -9.10
N ARG A 15 -7.11 1.66 -9.14
CA ARG A 15 -8.16 1.72 -10.17
C ARG A 15 -7.54 2.24 -11.48
N GLY A 16 -6.66 1.46 -12.09
CA GLY A 16 -5.93 1.79 -13.32
C GLY A 16 -6.59 1.21 -14.57
N LYS A 17 -7.59 1.92 -15.07
CA LYS A 17 -8.22 1.66 -16.37
C LYS A 17 -7.21 1.80 -17.52
N GLY A 18 -6.96 0.71 -18.25
CA GLY A 18 -6.71 0.74 -19.70
C GLY A 18 -5.66 1.72 -20.26
N ARG A 19 -4.46 1.77 -19.70
CA ARG A 19 -3.27 2.24 -20.43
C ARG A 19 -2.17 1.20 -20.24
N LYS A 20 -1.28 1.06 -21.22
CA LYS A 20 -0.17 0.08 -21.29
C LYS A 20 0.89 0.27 -20.17
N ASN A 21 0.46 0.55 -18.94
CA ASN A 21 1.31 0.56 -17.78
C ASN A 21 1.40 -0.87 -17.27
N ASN A 22 2.61 -1.40 -17.36
CA ASN A 22 2.92 -2.76 -16.90
C ASN A 22 2.52 -2.87 -15.42
N PRO A 23 1.51 -3.70 -15.09
CA PRO A 23 1.05 -3.84 -13.72
C PRO A 23 2.18 -4.37 -12.82
N GLU A 24 3.10 -5.16 -13.38
CA GLU A 24 4.29 -5.65 -12.69
C GLU A 24 5.24 -4.52 -12.29
N LYS A 25 5.51 -3.56 -13.19
CA LYS A 25 6.39 -2.42 -12.90
C LYS A 25 5.81 -1.55 -11.79
N THR A 26 4.50 -1.31 -11.85
CA THR A 26 3.79 -0.53 -10.82
C THR A 26 3.85 -1.24 -9.47
N ARG A 27 3.65 -2.57 -9.43
CA ARG A 27 3.79 -3.36 -8.20
C ARG A 27 5.21 -3.32 -7.65
N GLN A 28 6.23 -3.43 -8.51
CA GLN A 28 7.63 -3.36 -8.08
C GLN A 28 7.96 -2.00 -7.46
N ASP A 29 7.39 -0.92 -7.99
CA ASP A 29 7.59 0.44 -7.46
C ASP A 29 7.00 0.57 -6.04
N ILE A 30 5.76 0.12 -5.85
CA ILE A 30 5.09 0.10 -4.54
C ILE A 30 5.88 -0.74 -3.53
N LEU A 31 6.33 -1.95 -3.93
CA LEU A 31 7.11 -2.82 -3.05
C LEU A 31 8.45 -2.18 -2.67
N ARG A 32 9.10 -1.48 -3.60
CA ARG A 32 10.36 -0.79 -3.35
C ARG A 32 10.17 0.36 -2.37
N ALA A 33 9.17 1.21 -2.59
CA ALA A 33 8.81 2.29 -1.69
C ALA A 33 8.50 1.76 -0.28
N ALA A 34 7.80 0.62 -0.19
CA ALA A 34 7.51 -0.04 1.07
C ALA A 34 8.78 -0.45 1.81
N ILE A 35 9.72 -1.11 1.11
CA ILE A 35 10.98 -1.57 1.72
C ILE A 35 11.80 -0.39 2.22
N ASP A 36 11.95 0.67 1.42
CA ASP A 36 12.68 1.88 1.82
C ASP A 36 12.10 2.47 3.11
N GLU A 37 10.77 2.56 3.21
CA GLU A 37 10.12 3.12 4.39
C GLU A 37 10.21 2.20 5.61
N PHE A 38 10.09 0.89 5.42
CA PHE A 38 10.29 -0.10 6.48
C PHE A 38 11.72 -0.10 7.03
N VAL A 39 12.72 0.13 6.19
CA VAL A 39 14.13 0.22 6.61
C VAL A 39 14.41 1.55 7.31
N ALA A 40 13.84 2.64 6.81
CA ALA A 40 14.05 3.98 7.37
C ALA A 40 13.36 4.18 8.72
N GLN A 41 12.12 3.72 8.87
CA GLN A 41 11.29 3.95 10.07
C GLN A 41 11.21 2.72 11.00
N GLY A 42 11.60 1.54 10.52
CA GLY A 42 11.38 0.26 11.20
C GLY A 42 9.94 -0.25 11.06
N LEU A 43 9.75 -1.55 11.31
CA LEU A 43 8.45 -2.23 11.13
C LEU A 43 7.31 -1.66 12.00
N SER A 44 7.65 -0.99 13.12
CA SER A 44 6.69 -0.36 14.02
C SER A 44 6.39 1.11 13.70
N GLY A 45 7.24 1.76 12.89
CA GLY A 45 7.09 3.16 12.49
C GLY A 45 6.53 3.35 11.10
N ALA A 46 6.85 2.43 10.18
CA ALA A 46 6.51 2.55 8.77
C ALA A 46 5.01 2.57 8.48
N ARG A 47 4.61 3.53 7.64
CA ARG A 47 3.22 3.84 7.34
C ARG A 47 2.88 3.47 5.91
N VAL A 48 1.81 2.70 5.75
CA VAL A 48 1.29 2.27 4.43
C VAL A 48 0.77 3.46 3.63
N ASP A 49 0.23 4.47 4.32
CA ASP A 49 -0.20 5.73 3.73
C ASP A 49 0.95 6.46 3.00
N ALA A 50 2.10 6.64 3.64
CA ALA A 50 3.28 7.26 3.03
C ALA A 50 3.84 6.49 1.81
N ILE A 51 3.68 5.15 1.79
CA ILE A 51 4.13 4.29 0.69
C ILE A 51 3.24 4.48 -0.55
N ALA A 52 1.95 4.74 -0.35
CA ALA A 52 0.99 4.93 -1.43
C ALA A 52 1.06 6.31 -2.09
N GLU A 53 1.69 7.30 -1.44
CA GLU A 53 1.89 8.65 -2.01
C GLU A 53 3.04 8.71 -3.03
N ARG A 54 3.78 7.61 -3.23
CA ARG A 54 4.93 7.52 -4.16
C ARG A 54 4.56 7.03 -5.55
#